data_AF-A0A7L6AUT7-F1
#
_entry.id   AF-A0A7L6AUT7-F1
#
_cell.length_a   1.000
_cell.length_b   1.000
_cell.length_c   1.000
_cell.angle_alpha   90.00
_cell.angle_beta   90.00
_cell.angle_gamma   90.00
#
_symmetry.space_group_name_H-M   'P 1'
#
loop_
_entity.id
_entity.type
_entity.pdbx_description
1 polymer ?
#
loop_
_entity_poly.entity_id
_entity_poly.type
_entity_poly.pdbx_seq_one_letter_code
_entity_poly.pdbx_strand_id
1 'polypeptide(L)'
;MEHYPKAIDPDMVGEYPASVKLGAGYFYDDVLEYRVWCYPELGSPDEAKGADYFRAFASYEEALAFSRATRGAGLPLVLVRQWEWIHEPSKGVYIHERGERLVEWQVRWLSGSRRGEDSIPAFFAARQLA
;
A
#
# COMPACT_ATOMS: atom_id res chain seq x y z
N MET A 1 8.01 -11.69 14.88
CA MET A 1 8.26 -10.85 13.69
C MET A 1 7.03 -10.98 12.82
N GLU A 2 6.37 -9.86 12.50
CA GLU A 2 5.33 -9.88 11.47
C GLU A 2 6.03 -10.04 10.12
N HIS A 3 5.80 -11.18 9.47
CA HIS A 3 6.29 -11.40 8.12
C HIS A 3 5.25 -10.86 7.15
N TYR A 4 5.55 -9.70 6.57
CA TYR A 4 4.72 -9.14 5.50
C TYR A 4 5.06 -9.83 4.16
N PRO A 5 4.08 -10.01 3.27
CA PRO A 5 4.32 -10.63 1.97
C PRO A 5 5.24 -9.78 1.10
N LYS A 6 6.11 -10.41 0.32
CA LYS A 6 6.96 -9.70 -0.65
C LYS A 6 6.13 -9.19 -1.83
N ALA A 7 6.73 -8.27 -2.60
CA ALA A 7 6.26 -7.92 -3.93
C ALA A 7 5.98 -9.18 -4.76
N ILE A 8 4.83 -9.20 -5.44
CA ILE A 8 4.40 -10.32 -6.28
C ILE A 8 5.33 -10.50 -7.49
N ASP A 9 5.91 -9.41 -7.98
CA ASP A 9 6.84 -9.36 -9.08
C ASP A 9 8.01 -8.42 -8.73
N PRO A 10 9.18 -8.95 -8.33
CA PRO A 10 10.35 -8.15 -8.01
C PRO A 10 10.88 -7.31 -9.17
N ASP A 11 10.64 -7.72 -10.43
CA ASP A 11 11.16 -7.02 -11.61
C ASP A 11 10.33 -5.76 -11.94
N MET A 12 9.13 -5.64 -11.37
CA MET A 12 8.25 -4.46 -11.51
C MET A 12 8.44 -3.43 -10.39
N VAL A 13 9.27 -3.70 -9.38
CA VAL A 13 9.52 -2.79 -8.26
C VAL A 13 10.21 -1.53 -8.76
N GLY A 14 9.59 -0.37 -8.55
CA GLY A 14 10.04 0.95 -9.01
C GLY A 14 9.40 1.42 -10.32
N GLU A 15 8.67 0.56 -11.03
CA GLU A 15 8.06 0.87 -12.33
C GLU A 15 6.64 1.42 -12.20
N TYR A 16 6.00 1.28 -11.03
CA TYR A 16 4.65 1.77 -10.79
C TYR A 16 4.61 3.32 -10.62
N PRO A 17 3.52 3.98 -11.04
CA PRO A 17 3.43 5.44 -10.96
C PRO A 17 3.56 5.95 -9.53
N ALA A 18 4.25 7.08 -9.36
CA ALA A 18 4.40 7.75 -8.07
C ALA A 18 3.05 8.18 -7.48
N SER A 19 2.21 8.79 -8.32
CA SER A 19 0.89 9.29 -7.95
C SER A 19 -0.15 8.18 -8.03
N VAL A 20 -0.60 7.71 -6.86
CA VAL A 20 -1.64 6.69 -6.71
C VAL A 20 -2.66 7.13 -5.65
N LYS A 21 -3.78 6.42 -5.54
CA LYS A 21 -4.74 6.68 -4.48
C LYS A 21 -4.11 6.36 -3.12
N LEU A 22 -4.41 7.16 -2.10
CA LEU A 22 -3.97 6.94 -0.72
C LEU A 22 -5.10 6.31 0.10
N GLY A 23 -4.83 5.16 0.70
CA GLY A 23 -5.78 4.46 1.58
C GLY A 23 -7.10 4.04 0.94
N ALA A 24 -8.07 3.71 1.80
CA ALA A 24 -9.37 3.14 1.43
C ALA A 24 -9.30 1.74 0.77
N GLY A 25 -10.44 1.05 0.79
CA GLY A 25 -10.50 -0.39 0.53
C GLY A 25 -10.16 -1.17 1.80
N TYR A 26 -10.83 -2.30 1.97
CA TYR A 26 -10.66 -3.17 3.15
C TYR A 26 -9.82 -4.41 2.86
N PHE A 27 -9.62 -4.70 1.58
CA PHE A 27 -8.91 -5.88 1.13
C PHE A 27 -7.88 -5.52 0.04
N TYR A 28 -6.87 -6.36 -0.12
CA TYR A 28 -5.90 -6.28 -1.21
C TYR A 28 -5.71 -7.65 -1.87
N ASP A 29 -5.29 -7.64 -3.14
CA ASP A 29 -5.01 -8.85 -3.90
C ASP A 29 -3.50 -9.16 -3.88
N ASP A 30 -2.69 -8.16 -4.26
CA ASP A 30 -1.25 -8.29 -4.39
C ASP A 30 -0.50 -7.16 -3.70
N VAL A 31 0.63 -7.49 -3.09
CA VAL A 31 1.66 -6.50 -2.75
C VAL A 31 2.50 -6.26 -3.98
N LEU A 32 2.60 -4.99 -4.40
CA LEU A 32 3.35 -4.62 -5.59
C LEU A 32 4.76 -4.14 -5.22
N GLU A 33 4.87 -3.27 -4.24
CA GLU A 33 6.15 -2.73 -3.77
C GLU A 33 6.00 -2.03 -2.41
N TYR A 34 7.09 -1.94 -1.67
CA TYR A 34 7.21 -1.12 -0.48
C TYR A 34 7.86 0.21 -0.82
N ARG A 35 7.24 1.32 -0.42
CA ARG A 35 7.70 2.67 -0.75
C ARG A 35 8.20 3.39 0.48
N VAL A 36 9.39 3.97 0.38
CA VAL A 36 9.94 4.89 1.39
C VAL A 36 10.08 6.26 0.75
N TRP A 37 9.20 7.18 1.16
CA TRP A 37 9.24 8.57 0.73
C TRP A 37 10.40 9.30 1.41
N CYS A 38 11.13 10.10 0.63
CA CYS A 38 12.29 10.87 1.02
C CYS A 38 12.00 12.35 0.78
N TYR A 39 12.29 13.16 1.80
CA TYR A 39 12.00 14.59 1.83
C TYR A 39 13.32 15.37 1.96
N PRO A 40 13.87 15.95 0.87
CA PRO A 40 15.15 16.67 0.91
C PRO A 40 15.15 17.81 1.93
N GLU A 41 14.01 18.47 2.10
CA GLU A 41 13.80 19.51 3.12
C GLU A 41 13.98 19.03 4.56
N LEU A 42 13.81 17.71 4.81
CA LEU A 42 14.03 17.07 6.11
C LEU A 42 15.42 16.41 6.20
N GLY A 43 16.27 16.58 5.19
CA GLY A 43 17.66 16.15 5.17
C GLY A 43 17.93 14.82 4.46
N SER A 44 17.01 14.32 3.62
CA SER A 44 17.34 13.23 2.71
C SER A 44 18.22 13.72 1.55
N PRO A 45 18.94 12.82 0.86
CA PRO A 45 19.69 13.20 -0.35
C PRO A 45 18.79 13.89 -1.38
N ASP A 46 19.27 14.99 -1.97
CA ASP A 46 18.56 15.71 -3.01
C ASP A 46 18.80 15.08 -4.38
N GLU A 47 18.03 14.04 -4.68
CA GLU A 47 18.14 13.32 -5.95
C GLU A 47 17.12 13.79 -6.99
N ALA A 48 16.10 14.52 -6.55
CA ALA A 48 15.00 15.00 -7.37
C ALA A 48 14.95 16.53 -7.45
N LYS A 49 16.09 17.21 -7.26
CA LYS A 49 16.26 18.67 -7.41
C LYS A 49 15.27 19.47 -6.54
N GLY A 50 15.17 19.09 -5.27
CA GLY A 50 14.31 19.67 -4.26
C GLY A 50 12.91 19.07 -4.19
N ALA A 51 12.54 18.15 -5.09
CA ALA A 51 11.26 17.47 -5.03
C ALA A 51 11.31 16.23 -4.11
N ASP A 52 10.16 15.87 -3.56
CA ASP A 52 9.98 14.60 -2.87
C ASP A 52 10.06 13.44 -3.86
N TYR A 53 10.66 12.34 -3.43
CA TYR A 53 10.74 11.11 -4.21
C TYR A 53 10.55 9.90 -3.30
N PHE A 54 10.36 8.72 -3.88
CA PHE A 54 10.35 7.48 -3.12
C PHE A 54 11.42 6.52 -3.64
N ARG A 55 11.81 5.61 -2.75
CA ARG A 55 12.52 4.39 -3.11
C ARG A 55 11.59 3.20 -2.94
N ALA A 56 11.58 2.33 -3.94
CA ALA A 56 10.79 1.12 -3.97
C ALA A 56 11.63 -0.10 -3.56
N PHE A 57 11.01 -1.04 -2.84
CA PHE A 57 11.64 -2.26 -2.36
C PHE A 57 10.69 -3.45 -2.50
N ALA A 58 11.26 -4.65 -2.68
CA ALA A 58 10.50 -5.88 -2.80
C ALA A 58 10.02 -6.41 -1.45
N SER A 59 10.64 -5.99 -0.34
CA SER A 59 10.29 -6.45 1.01
C SER A 59 10.19 -5.31 2.02
N TYR A 60 9.38 -5.54 3.07
CA TYR A 60 9.23 -4.60 4.17
C TYR A 60 10.54 -4.41 4.93
N GLU A 61 11.30 -5.49 5.12
CA GLU A 61 12.56 -5.47 5.87
C GLU A 61 13.61 -4.57 5.21
N GLU A 62 13.74 -4.65 3.88
CA GLU A 62 14.63 -3.78 3.10
C GLU A 62 14.18 -2.31 3.17
N ALA A 63 12.88 -2.05 2.98
CA ALA A 63 12.33 -0.72 3.08
C ALA A 63 12.53 -0.10 4.48
N LEU A 64 12.30 -0.89 5.53
CA LEU A 64 12.48 -0.44 6.91
C LEU A 64 13.95 -0.19 7.24
N ALA A 65 14.87 -1.04 6.76
CA ALA A 65 16.29 -0.83 6.94
C ALA A 65 16.75 0.49 6.29
N PHE A 66 16.30 0.75 5.06
CA PHE A 66 16.58 2.01 4.37
C PHE A 66 15.99 3.23 5.11
N SER A 67 14.70 3.17 5.47
CA SER A 67 14.01 4.24 6.21
C SER A 67 14.75 4.63 7.50
N ARG A 68 15.26 3.64 8.25
CA ARG A 68 16.01 3.88 9.49
C ARG A 68 17.42 4.43 9.26
N ALA A 69 18.04 4.07 8.14
CA ALA A 69 19.39 4.52 7.79
C ALA A 69 19.41 5.93 7.16
N THR A 70 18.30 6.34 6.55
CA THR A 70 18.21 7.59 5.78
C THR A 70 17.52 8.68 6.60
N ARG A 71 18.29 9.72 6.97
CA ARG A 71 17.72 10.94 7.56
C ARG A 71 16.73 11.59 6.58
N GLY A 72 15.61 12.09 7.09
CA GLY A 72 14.58 12.71 6.25
C GLY A 72 13.75 11.73 5.43
N ALA A 73 13.89 10.41 5.65
CA ALA A 73 12.99 9.41 5.09
C ALA A 73 11.77 9.18 5.99
N GLY A 74 10.61 8.96 5.38
CA GLY A 74 9.39 8.52 6.04
C GLY A 74 9.43 7.03 6.43
N LEU A 75 8.39 6.57 7.12
CA LEU A 75 8.20 5.14 7.37
C LEU A 75 7.73 4.41 6.10
N PRO A 76 8.04 3.12 5.93
CA PRO A 76 7.58 2.36 4.78
C PRO A 76 6.07 2.36 4.66
N LEU A 77 5.60 2.62 3.44
CA LEU A 77 4.25 2.35 2.96
C LEU A 77 4.28 1.14 2.02
N VAL A 78 3.12 0.60 1.69
CA VAL A 78 3.00 -0.50 0.74
C VAL A 78 2.04 -0.13 -0.37
N LEU A 79 2.48 -0.28 -1.61
CA LEU A 79 1.61 -0.24 -2.76
C LEU A 79 0.96 -1.62 -2.94
N VAL A 80 -0.36 -1.63 -2.98
CA VAL A 80 -1.14 -2.84 -3.23
C VAL A 80 -2.02 -2.70 -4.45
N ARG A 81 -2.29 -3.82 -5.10
CA ARG A 81 -3.31 -3.95 -6.13
C ARG A 81 -4.62 -4.44 -5.53
N GLN A 82 -5.72 -3.90 -6.05
CA GLN A 82 -7.08 -4.34 -5.80
C GLN A 82 -7.76 -4.61 -7.13
N TRP A 83 -8.34 -5.80 -7.28
CA TRP A 83 -9.27 -6.14 -8.36
C TRP A 83 -10.72 -5.90 -7.97
N GLU A 84 -11.00 -6.04 -6.67
CA GLU A 84 -12.29 -5.77 -6.05
C GLU A 84 -12.04 -5.06 -4.72
N TRP A 85 -12.81 -4.01 -4.42
CA TRP A 85 -12.69 -3.30 -3.16
C TRP A 85 -14.03 -2.83 -2.63
N ILE A 86 -14.08 -2.56 -1.33
CA ILE A 86 -15.21 -1.90 -0.69
C ILE A 86 -14.89 -0.42 -0.58
N HIS A 87 -15.67 0.39 -1.28
CA HIS A 87 -15.66 1.83 -1.18
C HIS A 87 -16.62 2.28 -0.09
N GLU A 88 -16.12 3.04 0.89
CA GLU A 88 -16.92 3.66 1.95
C GLU A 88 -16.94 5.19 1.75
N PRO A 89 -17.81 5.75 0.88
CA PRO A 89 -17.87 7.19 0.63
C PRO A 89 -18.33 7.98 1.86
N SER A 90 -19.10 7.35 2.74
CA SER A 90 -19.51 7.89 4.04
C SER A 90 -19.65 6.74 5.03
N LYS A 91 -19.49 7.05 6.33
CA LYS A 91 -19.49 6.04 7.40
C LYS A 91 -20.74 5.16 7.33
N GLY A 92 -20.54 3.85 7.15
CA GLY A 92 -21.61 2.86 7.10
C GLY A 92 -22.23 2.64 5.72
N VAL A 93 -21.84 3.41 4.70
CA VAL A 93 -22.24 3.18 3.30
C VAL A 93 -21.14 2.40 2.61
N TYR A 94 -21.42 1.15 2.24
CA TYR A 94 -20.42 0.28 1.62
C TYR A 94 -20.84 -0.09 0.20
N ILE A 95 -19.98 0.19 -0.76
CA ILE A 95 -20.19 -0.09 -2.18
C ILE A 95 -19.11 -1.07 -2.63
N HIS A 96 -19.53 -2.19 -3.23
CA HIS A 96 -18.61 -3.13 -3.85
C HIS A 96 -18.24 -2.62 -5.25
N GLU A 97 -16.97 -2.37 -5.47
CA GLU A 97 -16.41 -1.90 -6.73
C GLU A 97 -15.45 -2.94 -7.32
N ARG A 98 -15.32 -2.95 -8.65
CA ARG A 98 -14.46 -3.87 -9.40
C ARG A 98 -13.65 -3.14 -10.46
N GLY A 99 -12.44 -3.64 -10.71
CA GLY A 99 -11.51 -3.08 -11.68
C GLY A 99 -10.09 -3.04 -11.12
N GLU A 100 -9.10 -2.73 -11.95
CA GLU A 100 -7.73 -2.57 -11.46
C GLU A 100 -7.58 -1.25 -10.72
N ARG A 101 -7.17 -1.32 -9.45
CA ARG A 101 -6.90 -0.16 -8.62
C ARG A 101 -5.57 -0.34 -7.90
N LEU A 102 -4.69 0.65 -8.05
CA LEU A 102 -3.46 0.77 -7.27
C LEU A 102 -3.69 1.73 -6.10
N VAL A 103 -3.25 1.32 -4.92
CA VAL A 103 -3.44 2.11 -3.70
C VAL A 103 -2.28 1.94 -2.75
N GLU A 104 -1.84 3.04 -2.15
CA GLU A 104 -0.80 3.04 -1.13
C GLU A 104 -1.43 2.97 0.27
N TRP A 105 -0.94 2.03 1.08
CA TRP A 105 -1.44 1.67 2.40
C TRP A 105 -0.36 1.77 3.47
N GLN A 106 -0.79 1.89 4.72
CA GLN A 106 0.08 1.65 5.86
C GLN A 106 0.36 0.15 5.95
N VAL A 107 1.61 -0.27 6.11
CA VAL A 107 2.02 -1.68 6.06
C VAL A 107 1.21 -2.56 7.02
N ARG A 108 0.91 -2.07 8.23
CA ARG A 108 0.09 -2.80 9.22
C ARG A 108 -1.30 -3.19 8.72
N TRP A 109 -1.83 -2.51 7.70
CA TRP A 109 -3.13 -2.82 7.13
C TRP A 109 -3.12 -4.11 6.30
N LEU A 110 -1.96 -4.67 5.93
CA LEU A 110 -1.86 -5.96 5.24
C LEU A 110 -2.31 -7.15 6.10
N SER A 111 -2.17 -7.02 7.42
CA SER A 111 -2.50 -8.11 8.33
C SER A 111 -4.01 -8.36 8.35
N GLY A 112 -4.43 -9.55 7.95
CA GLY A 112 -5.84 -9.96 7.93
C GLY A 112 -6.69 -9.36 6.81
N SER A 113 -6.10 -8.66 5.85
CA SER A 113 -6.83 -7.98 4.76
C SER A 113 -6.55 -8.56 3.37
N ARG A 114 -5.80 -9.67 3.26
CA ARG A 114 -5.64 -10.34 1.96
C ARG A 114 -7.00 -10.86 1.51
N ARG A 115 -7.42 -10.48 0.31
CA ARG A 115 -8.71 -10.89 -0.26
C ARG A 115 -8.67 -12.37 -0.59
N GLY A 116 -9.70 -13.08 -0.14
CA GLY A 116 -10.09 -14.41 -0.62
C GLY A 116 -11.45 -14.34 -1.30
N GLU A 117 -11.91 -15.47 -1.83
CA GLU A 117 -13.17 -15.60 -2.56
C GLU A 117 -14.38 -15.08 -1.75
N ASP A 118 -14.40 -15.36 -0.44
CA ASP A 118 -15.50 -14.98 0.45
C ASP A 118 -15.31 -13.64 1.18
N SER A 119 -14.18 -12.95 1.01
CA SER A 119 -13.85 -11.76 1.83
C SER A 119 -14.90 -10.65 1.73
N ILE A 120 -15.35 -10.33 0.51
CA ILE A 120 -16.34 -9.27 0.28
C ILE A 120 -17.75 -9.75 0.69
N PRO A 121 -18.25 -10.92 0.25
CA PRO A 121 -19.52 -11.46 0.75
C PRO A 121 -19.59 -11.52 2.28
N ALA A 122 -18.54 -12.02 2.95
CA ALA A 122 -18.47 -12.11 4.40
C ALA A 122 -18.46 -10.72 5.06
N PHE A 123 -17.80 -9.73 4.46
CA PHE A 123 -17.80 -8.36 4.96
C PHE A 123 -19.21 -7.75 5.02
N PHE A 124 -20.00 -7.96 3.96
CA PHE A 124 -21.39 -7.50 3.85
C PHE A 124 -22.32 -8.27 4.79
N ALA A 125 -22.21 -9.61 4.82
CA ALA A 125 -22.98 -10.46 5.72
C ALA A 125 -22.76 -10.12 7.20
N ALA A 126 -21.52 -9.87 7.61
CA ALA A 126 -21.18 -9.48 8.99
C ALA A 126 -21.79 -8.13 9.42
N ARG A 127 -22.25 -7.30 8.47
CA ARG A 127 -22.84 -5.99 8.71
C ARG A 127 -24.35 -5.93 8.46
N GLN A 128 -24.99 -7.08 8.18
CA GLN A 128 -26.41 -7.19 7.78
C GLN A 128 -26.75 -6.32 6.57
N LEU A 129 -25.77 -6.14 5.68
CA LEU A 129 -25.95 -5.43 4.43
C LEU A 129 -26.04 -6.49 3.35
N ALA A 130 -27.22 -6.62 2.73
CA ALA A 130 -27.51 -7.56 1.66
C ALA A 130 -28.00 -6.79 0.42
#